data_AF-A0A8T3QCD5-F1
#
_entry.id   AF-A0A8T3QCD5-F1
#
_cell.length_a   1.000
_cell.length_b   1.000
_cell.length_c   1.000
_cell.angle_alpha   90.00
_cell.angle_beta   90.00
_cell.angle_gamma   90.00
#
_symmetry.space_group_name_H-M   'P 1'
#
loop_
_entity.id
_entity.type
_entity.pdbx_description
1 polymer ?
#
loop_
_entity_poly.entity_id
_entity_poly.type
_entity_poly.pdbx_seq_one_letter_code
_entity_poly.pdbx_strand_id
1 'polypeptide(L)'
;MQLSEEEFQSKLNKLFNELLNNSEESALQALDKIVLSHSNLFRDHLLHIDMLANKVIFGGSLLFFATSKNYTDMVGKLIEYGHPIDEGTTCPQDIYYDKQSPLMIACEWGYIEIIKILLNNNANLLHTSSAGVSALMKVNSETVCKLLLTHAKSQKKLMELLSLTDNQGLVAHNYAVSRGDTETANLIYTEIYIYSCEIGNTSFIKALTIDDAKNIKDKNSLHRTRMGYFAYPEKSHDFDSACSILKKLPPQKNTIDFEPEYEQVSIEVACNRLFGNSVNLNKISSKDEAIKKAISQCYSLLESPLNCIKYLKFLNDEFLRYFKDKHNTDFDSLANDSYDYEIIDGTYFPIPNEKFIGIQQRHALQEFLILLCKKFGLGDNAFKWIGFIPNTIANKMIAEGDFITECTLGPGVFHNKMAHMIQRGILFYAINDGKITLEYTSEGKIHYLTFKDIAKGLVEFKDTANVPLWASVRDASSRKKIKFSDPSRLASVIMRDGKKLGIEALSDALIDTFCKGILKLLRAYNEHKEFAGMNLNTFIEKLNDLNLTAFDTPKHLIEKSLFFSGKKNEIIQSTHAYGIARKTYHPNYDFEPATFKI
;
A
#
# COMPACT_ATOMS: atom_id res chain seq x y z
N MET A 1 -35.71 -50.53 -7.51
CA MET A 1 -34.59 -50.05 -6.67
C MET A 1 -33.30 -50.82 -6.96
N GLN A 2 -33.23 -52.15 -6.85
CA GLN A 2 -31.99 -52.90 -7.18
C GLN A 2 -31.49 -52.73 -8.62
N LEU A 3 -32.39 -52.74 -9.63
CA LEU A 3 -32.02 -52.57 -11.04
C LEU A 3 -31.42 -51.18 -11.39
N SER A 4 -31.74 -50.11 -10.63
CA SER A 4 -31.17 -48.78 -10.87
C SER A 4 -29.80 -48.60 -10.21
N GLU A 5 -29.49 -49.39 -9.17
CA GLU A 5 -28.23 -49.29 -8.43
C GLU A 5 -27.11 -50.05 -9.16
N GLU A 6 -27.38 -51.22 -9.73
CA GLU A 6 -26.44 -51.94 -10.60
C GLU A 6 -26.13 -51.17 -11.89
N GLU A 7 -27.15 -50.55 -12.50
CA GLU A 7 -26.97 -49.72 -13.70
C GLU A 7 -26.11 -48.48 -13.40
N PHE A 8 -26.32 -47.85 -12.23
CA PHE A 8 -25.50 -46.73 -11.76
C PHE A 8 -24.05 -47.14 -11.54
N GLN A 9 -23.79 -48.25 -10.85
CA GLN A 9 -22.43 -48.77 -10.61
C GLN A 9 -21.70 -49.13 -11.91
N SER A 10 -22.40 -49.69 -12.90
CA SER A 10 -21.84 -49.97 -14.22
C SER A 10 -21.42 -48.70 -14.96
N LYS A 11 -22.27 -47.66 -14.97
CA LYS A 11 -21.94 -46.36 -15.58
C LYS A 11 -20.81 -45.66 -14.86
N LEU A 12 -20.76 -45.75 -13.55
CA LEU A 12 -19.69 -45.22 -12.72
C LEU A 12 -18.35 -45.88 -13.03
N ASN A 13 -18.28 -47.22 -13.07
CA ASN A 13 -17.07 -47.95 -13.46
C ASN A 13 -16.59 -47.54 -14.86
N LYS A 14 -17.53 -47.29 -15.78
CA LYS A 14 -17.20 -46.74 -17.09
C LYS A 14 -16.58 -45.35 -16.98
N LEU A 15 -17.18 -44.43 -16.21
CA LEU A 15 -16.61 -43.10 -15.96
C LEU A 15 -15.19 -43.19 -15.40
N PHE A 16 -14.93 -44.05 -14.41
CA PHE A 16 -13.59 -44.24 -13.87
C PHE A 16 -12.60 -44.75 -14.91
N ASN A 17 -12.99 -45.71 -15.74
CA ASN A 17 -12.12 -46.19 -16.82
C ASN A 17 -11.80 -45.07 -17.82
N GLU A 18 -12.79 -44.28 -18.23
CA GLU A 18 -12.58 -43.13 -19.12
C GLU A 18 -11.65 -42.09 -18.49
N LEU A 19 -11.86 -41.79 -17.19
CA LEU A 19 -11.07 -40.83 -16.42
C LEU A 19 -9.60 -41.27 -16.28
N LEU A 20 -9.36 -42.55 -16.01
CA LEU A 20 -8.01 -43.06 -15.74
C LEU A 20 -7.21 -43.37 -17.00
N ASN A 21 -7.88 -43.85 -18.05
CA ASN A 21 -7.22 -44.48 -19.19
C ASN A 21 -7.47 -43.78 -20.55
N ASN A 22 -8.43 -42.86 -20.66
CA ASN A 22 -8.79 -42.19 -21.92
C ASN A 22 -8.66 -40.65 -21.81
N SER A 23 -9.49 -39.88 -22.53
CA SER A 23 -9.40 -38.42 -22.63
C SER A 23 -10.40 -37.69 -21.72
N GLU A 24 -10.15 -36.40 -21.46
CA GLU A 24 -11.10 -35.55 -20.74
C GLU A 24 -12.48 -35.52 -21.42
N GLU A 25 -12.52 -35.44 -22.75
CA GLU A 25 -13.76 -35.44 -23.51
C GLU A 25 -14.58 -36.73 -23.30
N SER A 26 -13.94 -37.90 -23.34
CA SER A 26 -14.65 -39.17 -23.16
C SER A 26 -15.14 -39.33 -21.72
N ALA A 27 -14.36 -38.86 -20.75
CA ALA A 27 -14.75 -38.83 -19.34
C ALA A 27 -15.93 -37.87 -19.12
N LEU A 28 -15.91 -36.66 -19.71
CA LEU A 28 -17.01 -35.69 -19.64
C LEU A 28 -18.31 -36.26 -20.25
N GLN A 29 -18.22 -36.93 -21.40
CA GLN A 29 -19.36 -37.59 -22.02
C GLN A 29 -19.93 -38.72 -21.13
N ALA A 30 -19.07 -39.45 -20.42
CA ALA A 30 -19.50 -40.46 -19.45
C ALA A 30 -20.18 -39.82 -18.22
N LEU A 31 -19.64 -38.71 -17.74
CA LEU A 31 -20.20 -37.93 -16.64
C LEU A 31 -21.60 -37.40 -16.98
N ASP A 32 -21.76 -36.77 -18.15
CA ASP A 32 -23.04 -36.21 -18.59
C ASP A 32 -24.14 -37.29 -18.67
N LYS A 33 -23.78 -38.51 -19.12
CA LYS A 33 -24.71 -39.66 -19.15
C LYS A 33 -25.17 -40.11 -17.77
N ILE A 34 -24.30 -40.02 -16.76
CA ILE A 34 -24.64 -40.35 -15.37
C ILE A 34 -25.57 -39.27 -14.81
N VAL A 35 -25.22 -38.00 -14.97
CA VAL A 35 -26.01 -36.86 -14.46
C VAL A 35 -27.42 -36.84 -15.06
N LEU A 36 -27.57 -37.11 -16.35
CA LEU A 36 -28.87 -37.17 -17.03
C LEU A 36 -29.78 -38.30 -16.52
N SER A 37 -29.20 -39.39 -15.98
CA SER A 37 -29.96 -40.58 -15.59
C SER A 37 -30.08 -40.79 -14.08
N HIS A 38 -29.18 -40.24 -13.26
CA HIS A 38 -29.03 -40.56 -11.83
C HIS A 38 -28.60 -39.33 -10.98
N SER A 39 -29.10 -38.13 -11.27
CA SER A 39 -28.68 -36.86 -10.65
C SER A 39 -28.71 -36.83 -9.11
N ASN A 40 -29.68 -37.51 -8.47
CA ASN A 40 -29.81 -37.54 -7.01
C ASN A 40 -28.80 -38.47 -6.31
N LEU A 41 -28.42 -39.59 -6.95
CA LEU A 41 -27.44 -40.56 -6.41
C LEU A 41 -25.99 -40.08 -6.59
N PHE A 42 -25.76 -39.20 -7.56
CA PHE A 42 -24.42 -38.72 -7.93
C PHE A 42 -23.85 -37.65 -6.99
N ARG A 43 -24.69 -37.02 -6.14
CA ARG A 43 -24.25 -36.06 -5.11
C ARG A 43 -23.61 -36.72 -3.89
N ASP A 44 -23.93 -37.98 -3.62
CA ASP A 44 -23.44 -38.71 -2.45
C ASP A 44 -22.13 -39.44 -2.78
N HIS A 45 -21.02 -38.74 -2.52
CA HIS A 45 -19.69 -39.26 -2.15
C HIS A 45 -19.27 -40.60 -2.80
N LEU A 46 -18.65 -40.51 -3.97
CA LEU A 46 -18.05 -41.65 -4.65
C LEU A 46 -16.54 -41.65 -4.47
N LEU A 47 -16.10 -42.10 -3.30
CA LEU A 47 -14.80 -42.74 -3.13
C LEU A 47 -14.87 -44.07 -3.89
N HIS A 48 -14.13 -44.21 -4.99
CA HIS A 48 -13.91 -45.54 -5.58
C HIS A 48 -12.71 -46.18 -4.90
N ILE A 49 -12.97 -47.33 -4.28
CA ILE A 49 -11.99 -48.18 -3.64
C ILE A 49 -11.61 -49.29 -4.64
N ASP A 50 -10.30 -49.44 -4.81
CA ASP A 50 -9.51 -50.58 -5.30
C ASP A 50 -8.89 -50.50 -6.71
N MET A 51 -7.57 -50.32 -6.75
CA MET A 51 -6.73 -50.78 -7.85
C MET A 51 -6.11 -52.15 -7.51
N LEU A 52 -6.58 -53.22 -8.16
CA LEU A 52 -6.02 -54.58 -8.03
C LEU A 52 -5.03 -54.90 -9.15
N ALA A 53 -3.73 -54.97 -8.81
CA ALA A 53 -2.79 -56.01 -9.23
C ALA A 53 -1.41 -55.75 -8.57
N ASN A 54 -1.18 -56.41 -7.42
CA ASN A 54 0.09 -56.53 -6.70
C ASN A 54 0.71 -55.24 -6.09
N LYS A 55 0.37 -55.04 -4.80
CA LYS A 55 0.98 -54.18 -3.77
C LYS A 55 0.68 -52.66 -3.83
N VAL A 56 -0.51 -52.32 -3.32
CA VAL A 56 -0.93 -51.19 -2.43
C VAL A 56 -2.31 -50.70 -2.87
N ILE A 57 -3.29 -50.71 -1.95
CA ILE A 57 -4.68 -50.25 -2.18
C ILE A 57 -4.73 -48.77 -1.80
N PHE A 58 -5.00 -47.87 -2.75
CA PHE A 58 -5.47 -46.52 -2.41
C PHE A 58 -6.74 -46.20 -3.19
N GLY A 59 -7.77 -45.75 -2.47
CA GLY A 59 -8.98 -45.16 -3.04
C GLY A 59 -8.76 -43.69 -3.33
N GLY A 60 -9.54 -43.13 -4.25
CA GLY A 60 -9.47 -41.71 -4.61
C GLY A 60 -10.82 -41.17 -5.04
N SER A 61 -11.09 -39.90 -4.73
CA SER A 61 -12.27 -39.22 -5.26
C SER A 61 -12.16 -38.98 -6.77
N LEU A 62 -13.30 -38.89 -7.46
CA LEU A 62 -13.35 -38.49 -8.87
C LEU A 62 -12.62 -37.16 -9.11
N LEU A 63 -12.77 -36.21 -8.17
CA LEU A 63 -12.13 -34.91 -8.24
C LEU A 63 -10.60 -35.01 -8.14
N PHE A 64 -10.08 -35.88 -7.27
CA PHE A 64 -8.63 -36.13 -7.16
C PHE A 64 -8.07 -36.71 -8.46
N PHE A 65 -8.72 -37.71 -9.04
CA PHE A 65 -8.26 -38.31 -10.29
C PHE A 65 -8.33 -37.34 -11.46
N ALA A 66 -9.45 -36.61 -11.61
CA ALA A 66 -9.57 -35.55 -12.63
C ALA A 66 -8.45 -34.51 -12.48
N THR A 67 -8.17 -34.11 -11.24
CA THR A 67 -7.07 -33.19 -10.95
C THR A 67 -5.71 -33.77 -11.32
N SER A 68 -5.43 -35.03 -10.96
CA SER A 68 -4.16 -35.69 -11.28
C SER A 68 -3.87 -35.78 -12.78
N LYS A 69 -4.94 -35.84 -13.60
CA LYS A 69 -4.90 -35.87 -15.06
C LYS A 69 -4.91 -34.48 -15.72
N ASN A 70 -4.98 -33.41 -14.93
CA ASN A 70 -5.13 -32.03 -15.39
C ASN A 70 -6.42 -31.79 -16.21
N TYR A 71 -7.49 -32.53 -15.93
CA TYR A 71 -8.77 -32.38 -16.63
C TYR A 71 -9.54 -31.21 -16.01
N THR A 72 -9.25 -30.01 -16.50
CA THR A 72 -9.71 -28.74 -15.91
C THR A 72 -11.21 -28.55 -16.01
N ASP A 73 -11.82 -28.90 -17.15
CA ASP A 73 -13.27 -28.80 -17.37
C ASP A 73 -14.01 -29.85 -16.53
N MET A 74 -13.44 -31.06 -16.43
CA MET A 74 -13.96 -32.11 -15.57
C MET A 74 -13.96 -31.67 -14.10
N VAL A 75 -12.86 -31.08 -13.61
CA VAL A 75 -12.78 -30.53 -12.25
C VAL A 75 -13.88 -29.49 -12.01
N GLY A 76 -14.07 -28.57 -12.97
CA GLY A 76 -15.14 -27.56 -12.91
C GLY A 76 -16.54 -28.19 -12.77
N LYS A 77 -16.86 -29.16 -13.64
CA LYS A 77 -18.16 -29.86 -13.60
C LYS A 77 -18.38 -30.66 -12.31
N LEU A 78 -17.37 -31.39 -11.84
CA LEU A 78 -17.51 -32.18 -10.60
C LEU A 78 -17.83 -31.29 -9.39
N ILE A 79 -17.19 -30.12 -9.30
CA ILE A 79 -17.47 -29.12 -8.26
C ILE A 79 -18.88 -28.55 -8.42
N GLU A 80 -19.30 -28.21 -9.65
CA GLU A 80 -20.67 -27.74 -9.94
C GLU A 80 -21.74 -28.75 -9.47
N TYR A 81 -21.45 -30.04 -9.61
CA TYR A 81 -22.33 -31.11 -9.13
C TYR A 81 -22.25 -31.37 -7.62
N GLY A 82 -21.46 -30.60 -6.87
CA GLY A 82 -21.38 -30.67 -5.41
C GLY A 82 -20.49 -31.80 -4.89
N HIS A 83 -19.51 -32.27 -5.68
CA HIS A 83 -18.52 -33.23 -5.17
C HIS A 83 -17.70 -32.58 -4.03
N PRO A 84 -17.36 -33.34 -2.97
CA PRO A 84 -16.54 -32.84 -1.89
C PRO A 84 -15.18 -32.36 -2.41
N ILE A 85 -14.88 -31.07 -2.19
CA ILE A 85 -13.74 -30.41 -2.81
C ILE A 85 -12.38 -30.84 -2.23
N ASP A 86 -12.37 -31.25 -0.96
CA ASP A 86 -11.17 -31.59 -0.20
C ASP A 86 -10.93 -33.09 -0.08
N GLU A 87 -11.94 -33.91 -0.37
CA GLU A 87 -11.76 -35.37 -0.38
C GLU A 87 -10.88 -35.76 -1.55
N GLY A 88 -9.76 -36.40 -1.26
CA GLY A 88 -8.92 -36.99 -2.29
C GLY A 88 -8.68 -38.45 -2.04
N THR A 89 -7.50 -38.83 -1.55
CA THR A 89 -7.13 -40.24 -1.41
C THR A 89 -7.47 -40.83 -0.05
N THR A 90 -7.70 -42.14 -0.03
CA THR A 90 -7.84 -42.98 1.17
C THR A 90 -6.90 -44.18 1.02
N CYS A 91 -5.81 -44.19 1.78
CA CYS A 91 -4.79 -45.26 1.77
C CYS A 91 -4.31 -45.58 3.20
N PRO A 92 -5.11 -46.25 4.04
CA PRO A 92 -4.74 -46.47 5.44
C PRO A 92 -3.42 -47.24 5.64
N GLN A 93 -2.95 -47.95 4.61
CA GLN A 93 -1.69 -48.70 4.67
C GLN A 93 -0.46 -47.86 4.30
N ASP A 94 -0.63 -46.69 3.67
CA ASP A 94 0.44 -45.76 3.34
C ASP A 94 0.06 -44.33 3.72
N ILE A 95 0.59 -43.91 4.87
CA ILE A 95 0.35 -42.60 5.46
C ILE A 95 0.74 -41.44 4.54
N TYR A 96 1.68 -41.64 3.61
CA TYR A 96 2.10 -40.59 2.66
C TYR A 96 1.10 -40.38 1.54
N TYR A 97 0.36 -41.41 1.15
CA TYR A 97 -0.68 -41.34 0.14
C TYR A 97 -2.08 -41.25 0.73
N ASP A 98 -2.26 -41.31 2.06
CA ASP A 98 -3.55 -41.17 2.71
C ASP A 98 -3.95 -39.70 2.88
N LYS A 99 -5.21 -39.38 2.58
CA LYS A 99 -5.80 -38.03 2.69
C LYS A 99 -5.08 -36.95 1.88
N GLN A 100 -4.46 -37.28 0.76
CA GLN A 100 -3.97 -36.27 -0.19
C GLN A 100 -5.18 -35.60 -0.84
N SER A 101 -5.30 -34.27 -0.74
CA SER A 101 -6.43 -33.54 -1.34
C SER A 101 -6.19 -33.22 -2.83
N PRO A 102 -7.24 -32.93 -3.60
CA PRO A 102 -7.11 -32.39 -4.96
C PRO A 102 -6.19 -31.15 -5.03
N LEU A 103 -6.24 -30.27 -4.02
CA LEU A 103 -5.38 -29.09 -3.97
C LEU A 103 -3.89 -29.46 -3.83
N MET A 104 -3.54 -30.47 -3.02
CA MET A 104 -2.15 -30.91 -2.85
C MET A 104 -1.55 -31.42 -4.16
N ILE A 105 -2.28 -32.29 -4.86
CA ILE A 105 -1.81 -32.87 -6.12
C ILE A 105 -1.75 -31.80 -7.21
N ALA A 106 -2.72 -30.88 -7.29
CA ALA A 106 -2.63 -29.75 -8.21
C ALA A 106 -1.39 -28.87 -7.96
N CYS A 107 -1.01 -28.67 -6.69
CA CYS A 107 0.20 -27.91 -6.31
C CYS A 107 1.51 -28.65 -6.64
N GLU A 108 1.52 -29.98 -6.49
CA GLU A 108 2.65 -30.85 -6.82
C GLU A 108 2.94 -30.87 -8.33
N TRP A 109 1.90 -30.87 -9.15
CA TRP A 109 2.04 -30.85 -10.61
C TRP A 109 2.03 -29.44 -11.22
N GLY A 110 1.67 -28.41 -10.44
CA GLY A 110 1.67 -27.02 -10.88
C GLY A 110 0.51 -26.66 -11.81
N TYR A 111 -0.66 -27.29 -11.63
CA TYR A 111 -1.86 -27.04 -12.43
C TYR A 111 -2.55 -25.75 -11.99
N ILE A 112 -2.00 -24.61 -12.41
CA ILE A 112 -2.42 -23.25 -11.99
C ILE A 112 -3.92 -23.01 -12.14
N GLU A 113 -4.54 -23.39 -13.26
CA GLU A 113 -5.97 -23.17 -13.49
C GLU A 113 -6.83 -24.01 -12.56
N ILE A 114 -6.46 -25.28 -12.33
CA ILE A 114 -7.16 -26.13 -11.36
C ILE A 114 -6.98 -25.59 -9.93
N ILE A 115 -5.78 -25.12 -9.54
CA ILE A 115 -5.57 -24.51 -8.23
C ILE A 115 -6.51 -23.30 -8.05
N LYS A 116 -6.63 -22.43 -9.05
CA LYS A 116 -7.56 -21.29 -9.01
C LYS A 116 -9.01 -21.75 -8.87
N ILE A 117 -9.44 -22.76 -9.65
CA ILE A 117 -10.79 -23.31 -9.56
C ILE A 117 -11.06 -23.83 -8.14
N LEU A 118 -10.15 -24.62 -7.58
CA LEU A 118 -10.30 -25.20 -6.24
C LEU A 118 -10.36 -24.11 -5.15
N LEU A 119 -9.44 -23.15 -5.18
CA LEU A 119 -9.40 -22.06 -4.20
C LEU A 119 -10.62 -21.13 -4.30
N ASN A 120 -11.08 -20.83 -5.52
CA ASN A 120 -12.29 -20.01 -5.72
C ASN A 120 -13.57 -20.71 -5.24
N ASN A 121 -13.55 -22.03 -5.14
CA ASN A 121 -14.64 -22.84 -4.60
C ASN A 121 -14.39 -23.27 -3.14
N ASN A 122 -13.57 -22.52 -2.40
CA ASN A 122 -13.32 -22.69 -0.96
C ASN A 122 -12.64 -24.01 -0.56
N ALA A 123 -11.78 -24.58 -1.40
CA ALA A 123 -10.93 -25.70 -0.98
C ALA A 123 -10.15 -25.35 0.31
N ASN A 124 -10.08 -26.30 1.24
CA ASN A 124 -9.41 -26.12 2.52
C ASN A 124 -7.89 -26.04 2.33
N LEU A 125 -7.39 -24.82 2.33
CA LEU A 125 -5.97 -24.50 2.22
C LEU A 125 -5.11 -25.12 3.35
N LEU A 126 -5.70 -25.38 4.51
CA LEU A 126 -5.02 -25.93 5.68
C LEU A 126 -5.14 -27.44 5.80
N HIS A 127 -5.75 -28.11 4.82
CA HIS A 127 -5.85 -29.56 4.80
C HIS A 127 -4.45 -30.19 4.83
N THR A 128 -4.31 -31.28 5.58
CA THR A 128 -3.09 -32.07 5.68
C THR A 128 -3.39 -33.54 5.40
N SER A 129 -2.49 -34.20 4.69
CA SER A 129 -2.48 -35.67 4.56
C SER A 129 -2.30 -36.33 5.93
N SER A 130 -2.44 -37.66 6.01
CA SER A 130 -2.18 -38.37 7.27
C SER A 130 -0.70 -38.29 7.70
N ALA A 131 0.21 -38.00 6.78
CA ALA A 131 1.62 -37.70 7.08
C ALA A 131 1.85 -36.27 7.61
N GLY A 132 0.80 -35.45 7.70
CA GLY A 132 0.87 -34.03 8.08
C GLY A 132 1.32 -33.10 6.93
N VAL A 133 1.52 -33.64 5.72
CA VAL A 133 1.95 -32.86 4.56
C VAL A 133 0.81 -31.96 4.07
N SER A 134 1.07 -30.66 3.92
CA SER A 134 0.12 -29.64 3.44
C SER A 134 0.30 -29.33 1.94
N ALA A 135 -0.67 -28.62 1.35
CA ALA A 135 -0.55 -28.14 -0.04
C ALA A 135 0.68 -27.23 -0.24
N LEU A 136 1.04 -26.42 0.76
CA LEU A 136 2.21 -25.54 0.68
C LEU A 136 3.54 -26.33 0.65
N MET A 137 3.61 -27.49 1.30
CA MET A 137 4.80 -28.37 1.24
C MET A 137 4.97 -29.04 -0.12
N LYS A 138 3.87 -29.20 -0.88
CA LYS A 138 3.83 -29.84 -2.20
C LYS A 138 4.09 -28.89 -3.36
N VAL A 139 4.12 -27.57 -3.15
CA VAL A 139 4.29 -26.60 -4.25
C VAL A 139 5.52 -26.89 -5.08
N ASN A 140 5.38 -26.87 -6.41
CA ASN A 140 6.46 -27.22 -7.32
C ASN A 140 7.22 -26.02 -7.91
N SER A 141 6.73 -24.81 -7.67
CA SER A 141 7.27 -23.58 -8.25
C SER A 141 6.91 -22.35 -7.43
N GLU A 142 7.67 -21.28 -7.64
CA GLU A 142 7.44 -19.98 -7.04
C GLU A 142 6.02 -19.44 -7.36
N THR A 143 5.53 -19.65 -8.58
CA THR A 143 4.21 -19.19 -9.02
C THR A 143 3.08 -19.84 -8.22
N VAL A 144 3.12 -21.16 -8.04
CA VAL A 144 2.14 -21.89 -7.22
C VAL A 144 2.21 -21.43 -5.77
N CYS A 145 3.43 -21.27 -5.23
CA CYS A 145 3.63 -20.78 -3.88
C CYS A 145 3.00 -19.40 -3.67
N LYS A 146 3.27 -18.43 -4.56
CA LYS A 146 2.66 -17.08 -4.54
C LYS A 146 1.14 -17.13 -4.56
N LEU A 147 0.55 -18.02 -5.36
CA LEU A 147 -0.90 -18.19 -5.45
C LEU A 147 -1.49 -18.65 -4.10
N LEU A 148 -0.92 -19.68 -3.48
CA LEU A 148 -1.38 -20.18 -2.18
C LEU A 148 -1.22 -19.12 -1.08
N LEU A 149 -0.06 -18.46 -1.00
CA LEU A 149 0.20 -17.45 0.04
C LEU A 149 -0.71 -16.23 -0.11
N THR A 150 -1.02 -15.81 -1.35
CA THR A 150 -1.97 -14.72 -1.61
C THR A 150 -3.37 -15.08 -1.14
N HIS A 151 -3.82 -16.32 -1.42
CA HIS A 151 -5.11 -16.80 -0.95
C HIS A 151 -5.15 -16.99 0.58
N ALA A 152 -4.04 -17.43 1.19
CA ALA A 152 -3.93 -17.52 2.65
C ALA A 152 -4.06 -16.14 3.32
N LYS A 153 -3.45 -15.10 2.73
CA LYS A 153 -3.57 -13.71 3.20
C LYS A 153 -5.01 -13.21 3.14
N SER A 154 -5.73 -13.45 2.03
CA SER A 154 -7.13 -13.01 1.90
C SER A 154 -8.06 -13.68 2.91
N GLN A 155 -7.77 -14.95 3.28
CA GLN A 155 -8.50 -15.68 4.33
C GLN A 155 -7.97 -15.42 5.76
N LYS A 156 -6.92 -14.61 5.95
CA LYS A 156 -6.24 -14.41 7.25
C LYS A 156 -5.67 -15.70 7.88
N LYS A 157 -5.32 -16.69 7.06
CA LYS A 157 -4.78 -18.00 7.46
C LYS A 157 -3.29 -18.16 7.18
N LEU A 158 -2.58 -17.08 6.81
CA LEU A 158 -1.19 -17.14 6.37
C LEU A 158 -0.27 -17.84 7.38
N MET A 159 -0.31 -17.47 8.66
CA MET A 159 0.56 -18.11 9.66
C MET A 159 0.18 -19.54 9.96
N GLU A 160 -1.12 -19.81 10.03
CA GLU A 160 -1.60 -21.17 10.26
C GLU A 160 -1.08 -22.10 9.16
N LEU A 161 -1.12 -21.65 7.90
CA LEU A 161 -0.55 -22.35 6.76
C LEU A 161 0.99 -22.50 6.84
N LEU A 162 1.70 -21.41 7.16
CA LEU A 162 3.17 -21.39 7.23
C LEU A 162 3.73 -22.23 8.38
N SER A 163 2.95 -22.40 9.46
CA SER A 163 3.34 -23.15 10.65
C SER A 163 2.95 -24.63 10.61
N LEU A 164 2.25 -25.09 9.57
CA LEU A 164 1.95 -26.52 9.42
C LEU A 164 3.25 -27.30 9.34
N THR A 165 3.34 -28.37 10.12
CA THR A 165 4.45 -29.32 10.10
C THR A 165 3.95 -30.70 9.73
N ASP A 166 4.77 -31.46 9.03
CA ASP A 166 4.52 -32.89 8.87
C ASP A 166 4.79 -33.66 10.18
N ASN A 167 4.61 -34.98 10.16
CA ASN A 167 4.85 -35.84 11.32
C ASN A 167 6.32 -35.87 11.79
N GLN A 168 7.26 -35.32 11.01
CA GLN A 168 8.68 -35.18 11.37
C GLN A 168 9.01 -33.77 11.86
N GLY A 169 8.04 -32.85 11.90
CA GLY A 169 8.24 -31.46 12.31
C GLY A 169 8.76 -30.56 11.18
N LEU A 170 8.79 -31.02 9.93
CA LEU A 170 9.28 -30.24 8.79
C LEU A 170 8.19 -29.30 8.28
N VAL A 171 8.56 -28.04 8.02
CA VAL A 171 7.68 -27.03 7.40
C VAL A 171 7.94 -26.93 5.89
N ALA A 172 7.08 -26.23 5.15
CA ALA A 172 7.21 -26.06 3.70
C ALA A 172 8.58 -25.49 3.25
N HIS A 173 9.20 -24.63 4.07
CA HIS A 173 10.56 -24.15 3.80
C HIS A 173 11.58 -25.31 3.72
N ASN A 174 11.51 -26.29 4.64
CA ASN A 174 12.41 -27.45 4.62
C ASN A 174 12.25 -28.28 3.33
N TYR A 175 11.01 -28.47 2.86
CA TYR A 175 10.72 -29.17 1.61
C TYR A 175 11.32 -28.45 0.40
N ALA A 176 11.19 -27.12 0.30
CA ALA A 176 11.81 -26.35 -0.77
C ALA A 176 13.35 -26.45 -0.76
N VAL A 177 13.98 -26.32 0.42
CA VAL A 177 15.43 -26.48 0.58
C VAL A 177 15.90 -27.88 0.19
N SER A 178 15.19 -28.94 0.62
CA SER A 178 15.57 -30.34 0.33
C SER A 178 15.55 -30.67 -1.16
N ARG A 179 14.72 -29.96 -1.94
CA ARG A 179 14.61 -30.09 -3.40
C ARG A 179 15.60 -29.21 -4.16
N GLY A 180 16.36 -28.36 -3.47
CA GLY A 180 17.23 -27.36 -4.09
C GLY A 180 16.46 -26.18 -4.70
N ASP A 181 15.17 -26.02 -4.41
CA ASP A 181 14.35 -24.90 -4.89
C ASP A 181 14.58 -23.66 -4.03
N THR A 182 15.69 -22.97 -4.31
CA THR A 182 16.12 -21.78 -3.57
C THR A 182 15.16 -20.60 -3.73
N GLU A 183 14.45 -20.47 -4.85
CA GLU A 183 13.52 -19.37 -5.10
C GLU A 183 12.29 -19.51 -4.20
N THR A 184 11.65 -20.68 -4.20
CA THR A 184 10.50 -20.95 -3.33
C THR A 184 10.89 -20.92 -1.85
N ALA A 185 12.05 -21.47 -1.49
CA ALA A 185 12.53 -21.41 -0.10
C ALA A 185 12.68 -19.96 0.38
N ASN A 186 13.36 -19.12 -0.41
CA ASN A 186 13.53 -17.70 -0.10
C ASN A 186 12.20 -16.95 -0.04
N LEU A 187 11.24 -17.26 -0.92
CA LEU A 187 9.90 -16.68 -0.90
C LEU A 187 9.17 -17.01 0.41
N ILE A 188 9.11 -18.29 0.79
CA ILE A 188 8.46 -18.73 2.04
C ILE A 188 9.15 -18.08 3.24
N TYR A 189 10.48 -18.07 3.27
CA TYR A 189 11.26 -17.45 4.34
C TYR A 189 10.96 -15.94 4.47
N THR A 190 10.90 -15.24 3.33
CA THR A 190 10.57 -13.81 3.25
C THR A 190 9.17 -13.54 3.79
N GLU A 191 8.20 -14.38 3.47
CA GLU A 191 6.81 -14.23 3.89
C GLU A 191 6.63 -14.49 5.41
N ILE A 192 7.33 -15.49 5.95
CA ILE A 192 7.43 -15.72 7.40
C ILE A 192 8.04 -14.48 8.08
N TYR A 193 9.12 -13.93 7.53
CA TYR A 193 9.80 -12.76 8.09
C TYR A 193 8.90 -11.53 8.12
N ILE A 194 8.28 -11.18 6.99
CA ILE A 194 7.39 -10.03 6.86
C ILE A 194 6.25 -10.14 7.85
N TYR A 195 5.57 -11.28 7.88
CA TYR A 195 4.42 -11.44 8.77
C TYR A 195 4.84 -11.43 10.24
N SER A 196 5.98 -12.04 10.59
CA SER A 196 6.52 -11.98 11.96
C SER A 196 6.75 -10.54 12.43
N CYS A 197 7.23 -9.66 11.54
CA CYS A 197 7.35 -8.23 11.85
C CYS A 197 5.97 -7.58 12.05
N GLU A 198 4.99 -7.91 11.19
CA GLU A 198 3.64 -7.33 11.20
C GLU A 198 2.81 -7.71 12.42
N ILE A 199 3.03 -8.89 13.02
CA ILE A 199 2.32 -9.33 14.22
C ILE A 199 3.15 -9.25 15.50
N GLY A 200 4.40 -8.80 15.41
CA GLY A 200 5.28 -8.72 16.58
C GLY A 200 5.73 -10.09 17.09
N ASN A 201 5.81 -11.12 16.24
CA ASN A 201 6.33 -12.42 16.63
C ASN A 201 7.86 -12.40 16.57
N THR A 202 8.51 -12.30 17.73
CA THR A 202 9.97 -12.19 17.77
C THR A 202 10.71 -13.52 17.86
N SER A 203 10.03 -14.66 17.95
CA SER A 203 10.69 -15.97 17.96
C SER A 203 11.60 -16.17 16.74
N PHE A 204 11.07 -15.88 15.54
CA PHE A 204 11.80 -15.93 14.29
C PHE A 204 12.81 -14.78 14.14
N ILE A 205 12.42 -13.57 14.56
CA ILE A 205 13.23 -12.35 14.41
C ILE A 205 14.51 -12.41 15.26
N LYS A 206 14.42 -12.93 16.49
CA LYS A 206 15.57 -13.12 17.39
C LYS A 206 16.61 -14.09 16.81
N ALA A 207 16.16 -15.07 16.05
CA ALA A 207 17.01 -16.10 15.46
C ALA A 207 17.67 -15.67 14.14
N LEU A 208 17.35 -14.47 13.63
CA LEU A 208 17.86 -13.98 12.36
C LEU A 208 19.40 -13.95 12.36
N THR A 209 20.02 -14.62 11.41
CA THR A 209 21.46 -14.50 11.14
C THR A 209 21.73 -13.60 9.94
N ILE A 210 23.01 -13.28 9.68
CA ILE A 210 23.38 -12.52 8.49
C ILE A 210 23.13 -13.30 7.19
N ASP A 211 23.22 -14.63 7.22
CA ASP A 211 22.97 -15.45 6.05
C ASP A 211 21.48 -15.58 5.77
N ASP A 212 20.66 -15.70 6.81
CA ASP A 212 19.20 -15.59 6.71
C ASP A 212 18.79 -14.24 6.12
N ALA A 213 19.41 -13.15 6.58
CA ALA A 213 19.11 -11.80 6.12
C ALA A 213 19.35 -11.62 4.61
N LYS A 214 20.34 -12.32 4.02
CA LYS A 214 20.60 -12.31 2.56
C LYS A 214 19.51 -13.03 1.75
N ASN A 215 18.79 -13.95 2.39
CA ASN A 215 17.73 -14.74 1.79
C ASN A 215 16.38 -14.01 1.77
N ILE A 216 16.20 -13.00 2.62
CA ILE A 216 14.99 -12.16 2.64
C ILE A 216 14.92 -11.31 1.36
N LYS A 217 13.97 -11.61 0.47
CA LYS A 217 13.71 -10.89 -0.79
C LYS A 217 12.74 -9.73 -0.60
N ASP A 218 12.90 -8.97 0.48
CA ASP A 218 12.14 -7.75 0.75
C ASP A 218 13.06 -6.52 0.83
N LYS A 219 12.86 -5.57 -0.10
CA LYS A 219 13.57 -4.28 -0.14
C LYS A 219 13.24 -3.39 1.06
N ASN A 220 12.11 -3.64 1.73
CA ASN A 220 11.69 -2.89 2.90
C ASN A 220 11.92 -3.67 4.21
N SER A 221 12.71 -4.74 4.22
CA SER A 221 12.96 -5.57 5.40
C SER A 221 13.41 -4.74 6.61
N LEU A 222 14.44 -3.89 6.46
CA LEU A 222 14.91 -2.99 7.53
C LEU A 222 13.80 -2.06 8.04
N HIS A 223 13.03 -1.48 7.13
CA HIS A 223 11.91 -0.61 7.46
C HIS A 223 10.82 -1.37 8.25
N ARG A 224 10.42 -2.58 7.81
CA ARG A 224 9.41 -3.39 8.50
C ARG A 224 9.88 -3.81 9.90
N THR A 225 11.15 -4.17 10.03
CA THR A 225 11.73 -4.52 11.34
C THR A 225 11.74 -3.32 12.27
N ARG A 226 12.09 -2.14 11.77
CA ARG A 226 12.00 -0.90 12.57
C ARG A 226 10.56 -0.51 12.88
N MET A 227 9.61 -0.77 11.98
CA MET A 227 8.19 -0.60 12.27
C MET A 227 7.75 -1.50 13.42
N GLY A 228 8.19 -2.76 13.43
CA GLY A 228 7.96 -3.69 14.54
C GLY A 228 8.54 -3.17 15.87
N TYR A 229 9.73 -2.57 15.86
CA TYR A 229 10.30 -1.89 17.04
C TYR A 229 9.32 -0.88 17.64
N PHE A 230 8.77 0.03 16.82
CA PHE A 230 7.85 1.07 17.30
C PHE A 230 6.43 0.55 17.61
N ALA A 231 5.99 -0.50 16.92
CA ALA A 231 4.65 -1.07 17.08
C ALA A 231 4.54 -1.99 18.30
N TYR A 232 5.64 -2.64 18.71
CA TYR A 232 5.72 -3.57 19.83
C TYR A 232 6.83 -3.18 20.82
N PRO A 233 6.66 -2.10 21.59
CA PRO A 233 7.72 -1.55 22.43
C PRO A 233 8.28 -2.56 23.44
N GLU A 234 7.45 -3.47 23.96
CA GLU A 234 7.83 -4.56 24.88
C GLU A 234 8.76 -5.61 24.26
N LYS A 235 8.90 -5.59 22.93
CA LYS A 235 9.76 -6.47 22.14
C LYS A 235 10.84 -5.69 21.37
N SER A 236 10.98 -4.40 21.65
CA SER A 236 11.85 -3.48 20.91
C SER A 236 13.30 -3.95 20.82
N HIS A 237 13.84 -4.54 21.89
CA HIS A 237 15.21 -5.08 21.92
C HIS A 237 15.45 -6.15 20.83
N ASP A 238 14.48 -7.03 20.60
CA ASP A 238 14.59 -8.11 19.60
C ASP A 238 14.61 -7.52 18.18
N PHE A 239 13.73 -6.57 17.92
CA PHE A 239 13.69 -5.85 16.65
C PHE A 239 14.95 -5.04 16.41
N ASP A 240 15.50 -4.39 17.44
CA ASP A 240 16.73 -3.59 17.30
C ASP A 240 17.95 -4.46 17.00
N SER A 241 18.00 -5.66 17.58
CA SER A 241 19.01 -6.67 17.27
C SER A 241 18.93 -7.11 15.79
N ALA A 242 17.72 -7.38 15.28
CA ALA A 242 17.51 -7.72 13.88
C ALA A 242 17.84 -6.55 12.92
N CYS A 243 17.46 -5.31 13.26
CA CYS A 243 17.85 -4.13 12.52
C CYS A 243 19.39 -4.02 12.42
N SER A 244 20.11 -4.31 13.50
CA SER A 244 21.57 -4.27 13.53
C SER A 244 22.22 -5.30 12.60
N ILE A 245 21.56 -6.44 12.37
CA ILE A 245 22.00 -7.44 11.38
C ILE A 245 21.71 -6.95 9.97
N LEU A 246 20.49 -6.48 9.70
CA LEU A 246 20.09 -5.98 8.38
C LEU A 246 20.94 -4.79 7.92
N LYS A 247 21.36 -3.92 8.84
CA LYS A 247 22.28 -2.79 8.55
C LYS A 247 23.66 -3.20 8.05
N LYS A 248 24.08 -4.44 8.27
CA LYS A 248 25.35 -4.97 7.74
C LYS A 248 25.26 -5.32 6.26
N LEU A 249 24.05 -5.38 5.69
CA LEU A 249 23.85 -5.53 4.26
C LEU A 249 24.08 -4.17 3.56
N PRO A 250 24.54 -4.16 2.30
CA PRO A 250 24.81 -2.92 1.58
C PRO A 250 23.60 -1.97 1.59
N PRO A 251 23.79 -0.67 1.86
CA PRO A 251 22.70 0.28 1.99
C PRO A 251 21.91 0.37 0.67
N GLN A 252 20.58 0.44 0.76
CA GLN A 252 19.70 0.54 -0.41
C GLN A 252 19.36 1.98 -0.83
N LYS A 253 19.94 3.01 -0.21
CA LYS A 253 19.48 4.40 -0.40
C LYS A 253 20.64 5.34 -0.65
N ASN A 254 20.67 5.91 -1.86
CA ASN A 254 21.52 7.04 -2.19
C ASN A 254 20.84 8.32 -1.73
N THR A 255 21.63 9.27 -1.22
CA THR A 255 21.17 10.65 -1.01
C THR A 255 20.84 11.26 -2.36
N ILE A 256 19.71 11.97 -2.44
CA ILE A 256 19.26 12.66 -3.65
C ILE A 256 19.26 14.15 -3.32
N ASP A 257 20.14 14.89 -3.98
CA ASP A 257 20.16 16.35 -3.88
C ASP A 257 19.13 16.99 -4.83
N PHE A 258 18.74 18.22 -4.50
CA PHE A 258 17.84 19.00 -5.33
C PHE A 258 18.62 19.68 -6.45
N GLU A 259 18.28 19.33 -7.68
CA GLU A 259 18.83 19.93 -8.90
C GLU A 259 17.73 20.71 -9.61
N PRO A 260 17.72 22.06 -9.55
CA PRO A 260 16.67 22.87 -10.16
C PRO A 260 16.58 22.69 -11.68
N GLU A 261 17.70 22.50 -12.36
CA GLU A 261 17.80 22.49 -13.83
C GLU A 261 17.42 21.14 -14.47
N TYR A 262 16.92 20.18 -13.69
CA TYR A 262 16.56 18.87 -14.21
C TYR A 262 15.48 18.94 -15.30
N GLU A 263 15.58 18.06 -16.29
CA GLU A 263 14.66 17.88 -17.43
C GLU A 263 13.18 18.21 -17.13
N GLN A 264 12.64 19.17 -17.89
CA GLN A 264 11.25 19.60 -17.85
C GLN A 264 10.34 18.61 -18.57
N VAL A 265 9.12 18.44 -18.05
CA VAL A 265 8.12 17.57 -18.68
C VAL A 265 7.14 18.44 -19.48
N SER A 266 7.06 18.23 -20.80
CA SER A 266 6.07 18.93 -21.64
C SER A 266 4.64 18.47 -21.33
N ILE A 267 3.65 19.28 -21.72
CA ILE A 267 2.23 18.96 -21.50
C ILE A 267 1.83 17.72 -22.30
N GLU A 268 2.38 17.54 -23.51
CA GLU A 268 2.13 16.39 -24.38
C GLU A 268 2.66 15.10 -23.73
N VAL A 269 3.88 15.15 -23.17
CA VAL A 269 4.48 14.02 -22.44
C VAL A 269 3.66 13.70 -21.19
N ALA A 270 3.23 14.72 -20.44
CA ALA A 270 2.37 14.55 -19.28
C ALA A 270 1.03 13.88 -19.67
N CYS A 271 0.37 14.40 -20.71
CA CYS A 271 -0.90 13.88 -21.19
C CYS A 271 -0.78 12.43 -21.67
N ASN A 272 0.28 12.09 -22.39
CA ASN A 272 0.51 10.72 -22.85
C ASN A 272 0.77 9.76 -21.69
N ARG A 273 1.57 10.16 -20.69
CA ARG A 273 1.80 9.33 -19.49
C ARG A 273 0.51 9.05 -18.72
N LEU A 274 -0.31 10.08 -18.53
CA LEU A 274 -1.55 9.95 -17.76
C LEU A 274 -2.68 9.29 -18.56
N PHE A 275 -2.84 9.62 -19.85
CA PHE A 275 -4.03 9.29 -20.62
C PHE A 275 -3.76 8.57 -21.94
N GLY A 276 -2.50 8.31 -22.30
CA GLY A 276 -2.12 7.78 -23.61
C GLY A 276 -2.54 8.71 -24.75
N ASN A 277 -3.05 8.12 -25.84
CA ASN A 277 -3.52 8.87 -27.01
C ASN A 277 -4.98 9.33 -26.89
N SER A 278 -5.58 9.28 -25.69
CA SER A 278 -7.02 9.50 -25.52
C SER A 278 -7.46 10.97 -25.54
N VAL A 279 -6.52 11.94 -25.61
CA VAL A 279 -6.82 13.37 -25.55
C VAL A 279 -6.01 14.10 -26.61
N ASN A 280 -6.70 14.85 -27.47
CA ASN A 280 -6.05 15.77 -28.40
C ASN A 280 -5.97 17.18 -27.78
N LEU A 281 -4.80 17.54 -27.24
CA LEU A 281 -4.59 18.83 -26.55
C LEU A 281 -4.85 20.07 -27.42
N ASN A 282 -4.81 19.91 -28.74
CA ASN A 282 -5.06 20.97 -29.73
C ASN A 282 -6.55 21.14 -30.06
N LYS A 283 -7.38 20.16 -29.73
CA LYS A 283 -8.82 20.17 -30.02
C LYS A 283 -9.60 19.61 -28.83
N ILE A 284 -9.81 20.48 -27.85
CA ILE A 284 -10.66 20.19 -26.68
C ILE A 284 -12.12 20.42 -27.09
N SER A 285 -12.95 19.39 -26.91
CA SER A 285 -14.34 19.37 -27.35
C SER A 285 -15.34 19.02 -26.25
N SER A 286 -14.86 18.70 -25.05
CA SER A 286 -15.71 18.35 -23.91
C SER A 286 -15.12 18.85 -22.60
N LYS A 287 -15.96 18.88 -21.55
CA LYS A 287 -15.53 19.21 -20.18
C LYS A 287 -14.47 18.23 -19.67
N ASP A 288 -14.65 16.93 -19.92
CA ASP A 288 -13.72 15.89 -19.46
C ASP A 288 -12.35 16.03 -20.12
N GLU A 289 -12.30 16.30 -21.43
CA GLU A 289 -11.03 16.60 -22.13
C GLU A 289 -10.36 17.85 -21.58
N ALA A 290 -11.13 18.88 -21.25
CA ALA A 290 -10.61 20.10 -20.63
C ALA A 290 -10.01 19.83 -19.24
N ILE A 291 -10.68 19.01 -18.42
CA ILE A 291 -10.17 18.59 -17.10
C ILE A 291 -8.88 17.79 -17.27
N LYS A 292 -8.83 16.83 -18.21
CA LYS A 292 -7.62 16.05 -18.50
C LYS A 292 -6.45 16.93 -18.96
N LYS A 293 -6.72 17.94 -19.79
CA LYS A 293 -5.72 18.94 -20.20
C LYS A 293 -5.20 19.73 -18.99
N ALA A 294 -6.08 20.24 -18.15
CA ALA A 294 -5.70 20.98 -16.94
C ALA A 294 -4.88 20.11 -15.98
N ILE A 295 -5.26 18.84 -15.77
CA ILE A 295 -4.48 17.89 -14.96
C ILE A 295 -3.11 17.60 -15.58
N SER A 296 -3.03 17.48 -16.91
CA SER A 296 -1.75 17.30 -17.60
C SER A 296 -0.82 18.51 -17.42
N GLN A 297 -1.38 19.73 -17.41
CA GLN A 297 -0.65 20.96 -17.08
C GLN A 297 -0.18 20.96 -15.61
N CYS A 298 -1.04 20.56 -14.66
CA CYS A 298 -0.66 20.39 -13.25
C CYS A 298 0.51 19.40 -13.08
N TYR A 299 0.42 18.23 -13.73
CA TYR A 299 1.45 17.20 -13.70
C TYR A 299 2.77 17.72 -14.28
N SER A 300 2.72 18.30 -15.49
CA SER A 300 3.89 18.89 -16.16
C SER A 300 4.59 19.92 -15.26
N LEU A 301 3.82 20.77 -14.57
CA LEU A 301 4.35 21.78 -13.67
C LEU A 301 5.02 21.18 -12.43
N LEU A 302 4.34 20.28 -11.70
CA LEU A 302 4.87 19.68 -10.47
C LEU A 302 6.08 18.75 -10.73
N GLU A 303 6.17 18.18 -11.92
CA GLU A 303 7.32 17.40 -12.39
C GLU A 303 8.54 18.25 -12.77
N SER A 304 8.36 19.58 -12.87
CA SER A 304 9.38 20.54 -13.30
C SER A 304 9.65 21.59 -12.21
N PRO A 305 10.38 21.26 -11.12
CA PRO A 305 10.55 22.13 -9.95
C PRO A 305 10.96 23.58 -10.23
N LEU A 306 11.83 23.81 -11.22
CA LEU A 306 12.25 25.15 -11.64
C LEU A 306 11.06 26.07 -11.95
N ASN A 307 10.06 25.53 -12.64
CA ASN A 307 8.87 26.27 -13.06
C ASN A 307 7.97 26.66 -11.88
N CYS A 308 8.14 26.00 -10.72
CA CYS A 308 7.38 26.26 -9.50
C CYS A 308 8.00 27.36 -8.63
N ILE A 309 9.32 27.62 -8.72
CA ILE A 309 10.04 28.49 -7.79
C ILE A 309 9.46 29.91 -7.75
N LYS A 310 9.08 30.47 -8.90
CA LYS A 310 8.47 31.81 -8.97
C LYS A 310 7.14 31.91 -8.21
N TYR A 311 6.34 30.84 -8.20
CA TYR A 311 5.08 30.80 -7.46
C TYR A 311 5.31 30.63 -5.97
N LEU A 312 6.37 29.90 -5.58
CA LEU A 312 6.78 29.80 -4.17
C LEU A 312 7.28 31.14 -3.64
N LYS A 313 8.04 31.91 -4.42
CA LYS A 313 8.45 33.29 -4.07
C LYS A 313 7.25 34.19 -3.84
N PHE A 314 6.29 34.18 -4.76
CA PHE A 314 5.06 34.96 -4.59
C PHE A 314 4.23 34.49 -3.38
N LEU A 315 4.13 33.18 -3.15
CA LEU A 315 3.45 32.62 -1.98
C LEU A 315 4.12 33.08 -0.67
N ASN A 316 5.45 33.17 -0.65
CA ASN A 316 6.23 33.65 0.49
C ASN A 316 5.92 35.12 0.78
N ASP A 317 5.93 35.98 -0.24
CA ASP A 317 5.68 37.41 -0.08
C ASP A 317 4.24 37.67 0.37
N GLU A 318 3.28 36.92 -0.19
CA GLU A 318 1.88 37.00 0.23
C GLU A 318 1.67 36.48 1.65
N PHE A 319 2.41 35.45 2.07
CA PHE A 319 2.39 34.98 3.45
C PHE A 319 2.93 36.06 4.41
N LEU A 320 4.03 36.74 4.06
CA LEU A 320 4.54 37.86 4.85
C LEU A 320 3.54 39.01 4.96
N ARG A 321 2.88 39.37 3.84
CA ARG A 321 1.83 40.40 3.83
C ARG A 321 0.65 40.01 4.71
N TYR A 322 0.18 38.77 4.60
CA TYR A 322 -0.87 38.22 5.46
C TYR A 322 -0.49 38.25 6.94
N PHE A 323 0.74 37.83 7.26
CA PHE A 323 1.23 37.79 8.63
C PHE A 323 1.22 39.19 9.25
N LYS A 324 1.77 40.17 8.52
CA LYS A 324 1.82 41.57 8.94
C LYS A 324 0.43 42.16 9.14
N ASP A 325 -0.46 41.95 8.19
CA ASP A 325 -1.84 42.43 8.24
C ASP A 325 -2.61 41.83 9.43
N LYS A 326 -2.48 40.52 9.64
CA LYS A 326 -3.19 39.81 10.72
C LYS A 326 -2.65 40.10 12.12
N HIS A 327 -1.33 40.17 12.27
CA HIS A 327 -0.68 40.22 13.58
C HIS A 327 -0.10 41.60 13.92
N ASN A 328 -0.16 42.56 13.00
CA ASN A 328 0.41 43.90 13.15
C ASN A 328 1.89 43.88 13.57
N THR A 329 2.64 42.92 13.05
CA THR A 329 4.07 42.74 13.31
C THR A 329 4.72 41.99 12.16
N ASP A 330 6.03 42.16 11.98
CA ASP A 330 6.77 41.45 10.94
C ASP A 330 6.97 39.97 11.34
N PHE A 331 7.24 39.10 10.36
CA PHE A 331 7.41 37.68 10.62
C PHE A 331 8.77 37.40 11.29
N ASP A 332 8.74 36.81 12.48
CA ASP A 332 9.95 36.40 13.21
C ASP A 332 10.55 35.13 12.60
N SER A 333 11.75 35.26 12.03
CA SER A 333 12.52 34.12 11.54
C SER A 333 13.03 33.22 12.65
N LEU A 334 13.25 31.94 12.31
CA LEU A 334 13.90 31.00 13.23
C LEU A 334 15.40 31.32 13.37
N ALA A 335 15.95 31.04 14.54
CA ALA A 335 17.39 31.13 14.74
C ALA A 335 18.11 30.04 13.90
N ASN A 336 19.06 30.47 13.08
CA ASN A 336 19.78 29.57 12.15
C ASN A 336 20.57 28.45 12.86
N ASP A 337 20.97 28.66 14.12
CA ASP A 337 21.74 27.70 14.92
C ASP A 337 20.87 26.85 15.83
N SER A 338 19.55 26.84 15.61
CA SER A 338 18.58 26.15 16.47
C SER A 338 18.17 24.75 15.98
N TYR A 339 18.72 24.31 14.85
CA TYR A 339 18.53 22.98 14.28
C TYR A 339 19.72 22.61 13.37
N ASP A 340 19.91 21.31 13.16
CA ASP A 340 20.93 20.74 12.28
C ASP A 340 20.26 19.82 11.25
N TYR A 341 20.79 19.72 10.03
CA TYR A 341 20.20 18.85 9.01
C TYR A 341 20.74 17.44 9.08
N GLU A 342 19.83 16.47 9.12
CA GLU A 342 20.12 15.04 9.05
C GLU A 342 19.54 14.42 7.78
N ILE A 343 20.14 13.32 7.32
CA ILE A 343 19.65 12.58 6.14
C ILE A 343 18.67 11.50 6.60
N ILE A 344 17.41 11.63 6.19
CA ILE A 344 16.33 10.67 6.44
C ILE A 344 15.76 10.25 5.09
N ASP A 345 15.78 8.95 4.80
CA ASP A 345 15.32 8.35 3.53
C ASP A 345 15.93 9.00 2.27
N GLY A 346 17.21 9.36 2.37
CA GLY A 346 17.98 9.95 1.26
C GLY A 346 17.69 11.44 1.02
N THR A 347 17.00 12.14 1.93
CA THR A 347 16.73 13.59 1.85
C THR A 347 16.99 14.28 3.18
N TYR A 348 17.07 15.61 3.17
CA TYR A 348 17.53 16.40 4.31
C TYR A 348 16.36 16.92 5.13
N PHE A 349 16.41 16.72 6.44
CA PHE A 349 15.39 17.22 7.37
C PHE A 349 16.03 17.94 8.57
N PRO A 350 15.43 19.05 9.04
CA PRO A 350 15.96 19.81 10.17
C PRO A 350 15.62 19.13 11.49
N ILE A 351 16.64 18.83 12.31
CA ILE A 351 16.51 18.25 13.64
C ILE A 351 16.76 19.36 14.68
N PRO A 352 15.79 19.67 15.55
CA PRO A 352 15.94 20.75 16.51
C PRO A 352 16.98 20.40 17.58
N ASN A 353 17.81 21.37 17.94
CA ASN A 353 18.72 21.26 19.08
C ASN A 353 18.15 22.00 20.31
N GLU A 354 18.94 22.08 21.38
CA GLU A 354 18.53 22.69 22.65
C GLU A 354 18.18 24.18 22.57
N LYS A 355 18.63 24.88 21.53
CA LYS A 355 18.33 26.30 21.28
C LYS A 355 17.01 26.51 20.51
N PHE A 356 16.34 25.42 20.08
CA PHE A 356 15.10 25.51 19.31
C PHE A 356 13.98 26.20 20.10
N ILE A 357 13.68 27.43 19.69
CA ILE A 357 12.51 28.18 20.13
C ILE A 357 11.60 28.35 18.91
N GLY A 358 10.46 27.69 18.95
CA GLY A 358 9.52 27.73 17.85
C GLY A 358 8.77 29.06 17.74
N ILE A 359 8.25 29.34 16.54
CA ILE A 359 7.52 30.57 16.20
C ILE A 359 6.22 30.65 17.03
N GLN A 360 5.92 31.84 17.58
CA GLN A 360 4.74 32.12 18.41
C GLN A 360 3.43 31.93 17.61
N GLN A 361 3.30 32.60 16.46
CA GLN A 361 2.11 32.57 15.59
C GLN A 361 2.09 31.39 14.61
N ARG A 362 2.31 30.18 15.13
CA ARG A 362 2.53 28.93 14.35
C ARG A 362 1.40 28.48 13.40
N HIS A 363 0.22 29.10 13.47
CA HIS A 363 -0.92 28.77 12.62
C HIS A 363 -1.08 29.72 11.42
N ALA A 364 -0.31 30.82 11.36
CA ALA A 364 -0.48 31.86 10.36
C ALA A 364 -0.36 31.34 8.92
N LEU A 365 0.65 30.52 8.60
CA LEU A 365 0.81 29.95 7.25
C LEU A 365 -0.37 29.06 6.88
N GLN A 366 -0.83 28.23 7.82
CA GLN A 366 -1.96 27.34 7.59
C GLN A 366 -3.27 28.11 7.35
N GLU A 367 -3.48 29.17 8.11
CA GLU A 367 -4.66 30.04 7.98
C GLU A 367 -4.63 30.84 6.69
N PHE A 368 -3.45 31.35 6.28
CA PHE A 368 -3.24 31.96 4.98
C PHE A 368 -3.56 30.99 3.84
N LEU A 369 -3.04 29.76 3.89
CA LEU A 369 -3.29 28.76 2.85
C LEU A 369 -4.78 28.34 2.78
N ILE A 370 -5.48 28.30 3.92
CA ILE A 370 -6.94 28.07 3.96
C ILE A 370 -7.67 29.21 3.23
N LEU A 371 -7.30 30.46 3.54
CA LEU A 371 -7.90 31.63 2.91
C LEU A 371 -7.63 31.66 1.40
N LEU A 372 -6.39 31.35 0.99
CA LEU A 372 -6.03 31.22 -0.41
C LEU A 372 -6.89 30.15 -1.10
N CYS A 373 -7.08 28.98 -0.48
CA CYS A 373 -7.95 27.95 -1.06
C CYS A 373 -9.41 28.43 -1.19
N LYS A 374 -9.94 29.19 -0.21
CA LYS A 374 -11.30 29.78 -0.28
C LYS A 374 -11.45 30.73 -1.46
N LYS A 375 -10.45 31.59 -1.73
CA LYS A 375 -10.44 32.49 -2.90
C LYS A 375 -10.63 31.73 -4.22
N PHE A 376 -10.16 30.49 -4.30
CA PHE A 376 -10.30 29.62 -5.47
C PHE A 376 -11.52 28.66 -5.40
N GLY A 377 -12.47 28.94 -4.52
CA GLY A 377 -13.76 28.24 -4.43
C GLY A 377 -13.67 26.84 -3.82
N LEU A 378 -12.67 26.58 -2.98
CA LEU A 378 -12.49 25.29 -2.31
C LEU A 378 -12.89 25.34 -0.84
N GLY A 379 -13.62 24.30 -0.42
CA GLY A 379 -13.80 23.87 0.98
C GLY A 379 -14.57 24.82 1.90
N ASP A 380 -15.53 24.28 2.65
CA ASP A 380 -16.10 24.98 3.82
C ASP A 380 -15.48 24.51 5.14
N ASN A 381 -14.89 23.31 5.11
CA ASN A 381 -14.41 22.61 6.29
C ASN A 381 -12.90 22.44 6.27
N ALA A 382 -12.29 22.54 7.45
CA ALA A 382 -10.91 22.16 7.66
C ALA A 382 -10.82 20.89 8.50
N PHE A 383 -10.01 19.94 8.03
CA PHE A 383 -9.83 18.64 8.65
C PHE A 383 -8.37 18.35 8.94
N LYS A 384 -8.19 17.56 9.99
CA LYS A 384 -6.91 16.97 10.34
C LYS A 384 -6.98 15.46 10.15
N TRP A 385 -6.11 14.94 9.31
CA TRP A 385 -5.90 13.52 9.05
C TRP A 385 -4.90 12.94 10.04
N ILE A 386 -5.16 11.75 10.57
CA ILE A 386 -4.26 11.04 11.49
C ILE A 386 -4.14 9.59 10.98
N GLY A 387 -2.92 9.14 10.69
CA GLY A 387 -2.69 7.85 10.01
C GLY A 387 -3.13 7.85 8.54
N PHE A 388 -3.11 6.68 7.90
CA PHE A 388 -3.55 6.52 6.51
C PHE A 388 -5.06 6.37 6.42
N ILE A 389 -5.71 7.33 5.78
CA ILE A 389 -7.17 7.35 5.64
C ILE A 389 -7.60 6.54 4.42
N PRO A 390 -8.71 5.78 4.50
CA PRO A 390 -9.26 5.05 3.38
C PRO A 390 -9.47 5.95 2.16
N ASN A 391 -9.06 5.44 0.99
CA ASN A 391 -9.19 6.16 -0.29
C ASN A 391 -10.60 6.67 -0.55
N THR A 392 -11.64 5.93 -0.14
CA THR A 392 -13.04 6.36 -0.29
C THR A 392 -13.33 7.69 0.41
N ILE A 393 -12.80 7.88 1.62
CA ILE A 393 -12.98 9.09 2.40
C ILE A 393 -12.06 10.20 1.89
N ALA A 394 -10.78 9.87 1.66
CA ALA A 394 -9.79 10.80 1.11
C ALA A 394 -10.27 11.41 -0.22
N ASN A 395 -10.73 10.56 -1.15
CA ASN A 395 -11.24 10.98 -2.45
C ASN A 395 -12.44 11.92 -2.32
N LYS A 396 -13.39 11.61 -1.42
CA LYS A 396 -14.56 12.45 -1.18
C LYS A 396 -14.16 13.85 -0.73
N MET A 397 -13.30 13.95 0.28
CA MET A 397 -12.87 15.25 0.83
C MET A 397 -12.06 16.06 -0.20
N ILE A 398 -11.22 15.38 -1.00
CA ILE A 398 -10.48 16.02 -2.11
C ILE A 398 -11.46 16.55 -3.16
N ALA A 399 -12.43 15.75 -3.61
CA ALA A 399 -13.46 16.14 -4.58
C ALA A 399 -14.37 17.28 -4.09
N GLU A 400 -14.65 17.33 -2.78
CA GLU A 400 -15.42 18.40 -2.16
C GLU A 400 -14.64 19.71 -2.05
N GLY A 401 -13.30 19.63 -2.13
CA GLY A 401 -12.39 20.76 -2.04
C GLY A 401 -11.96 21.08 -0.60
N ASP A 402 -12.16 20.18 0.34
CA ASP A 402 -11.87 20.45 1.76
C ASP A 402 -10.41 20.79 2.03
N PHE A 403 -10.17 21.54 3.12
CA PHE A 403 -8.83 21.84 3.61
C PHE A 403 -8.34 20.69 4.46
N ILE A 404 -7.40 19.93 3.92
CA ILE A 404 -6.89 18.72 4.56
C ILE A 404 -5.48 18.99 5.04
N THR A 405 -5.22 18.67 6.30
CA THR A 405 -3.90 18.79 6.92
C THR A 405 -3.55 17.51 7.63
N GLU A 406 -2.32 17.06 7.49
CA GLU A 406 -1.89 15.80 8.11
C GLU A 406 -1.52 16.01 9.58
N CYS A 407 -1.48 14.93 10.35
CA CYS A 407 -1.02 14.99 11.71
C CYS A 407 0.49 15.13 11.77
N THR A 408 0.95 15.87 12.75
CA THR A 408 2.38 15.97 13.10
C THR A 408 2.84 14.73 13.89
N LEU A 409 2.42 13.53 13.48
CA LEU A 409 2.82 12.23 14.00
C LEU A 409 2.95 11.27 12.80
N GLY A 410 3.84 10.28 12.90
CA GLY A 410 4.02 9.28 11.84
C GLY A 410 4.44 9.89 10.48
N PRO A 411 3.86 9.43 9.35
CA PRO A 411 4.25 9.89 8.01
C PRO A 411 3.97 11.37 7.79
N GLY A 412 2.92 11.91 8.41
CA GLY A 412 2.55 13.32 8.29
C GLY A 412 3.58 14.31 8.86
N VAL A 413 4.57 13.82 9.63
CA VAL A 413 5.74 14.63 10.00
C VAL A 413 6.61 14.90 8.77
N PHE A 414 6.90 13.86 7.99
CA PHE A 414 7.83 13.90 6.85
C PHE A 414 7.18 14.43 5.58
N HIS A 415 5.92 14.07 5.33
CA HIS A 415 5.10 14.71 4.30
C HIS A 415 4.97 16.22 4.55
N ASN A 416 5.17 16.66 5.80
CA ASN A 416 4.87 17.98 6.32
C ASN A 416 3.37 18.32 6.19
N LYS A 417 2.73 18.63 7.32
CA LYS A 417 1.27 18.90 7.39
C LYS A 417 0.72 19.91 6.38
N MET A 418 1.56 20.76 5.78
CA MET A 418 1.17 21.79 4.80
C MET A 418 1.57 21.49 3.35
N ALA A 419 2.34 20.44 3.04
CA ALA A 419 2.92 20.27 1.71
C ALA A 419 1.85 20.19 0.59
N HIS A 420 0.77 19.45 0.81
CA HIS A 420 -0.33 19.42 -0.15
C HIS A 420 -1.07 20.76 -0.30
N MET A 421 -1.11 21.60 0.73
CA MET A 421 -1.68 22.95 0.62
C MET A 421 -0.74 23.89 -0.14
N ILE A 422 0.58 23.74 0.04
CA ILE A 422 1.58 24.48 -0.72
C ILE A 422 1.55 24.10 -2.20
N GLN A 423 1.43 22.80 -2.52
CA GLN A 423 1.19 22.34 -3.89
C GLN A 423 -0.04 23.03 -4.50
N ARG A 424 -1.14 23.17 -3.75
CA ARG A 424 -2.32 23.91 -4.22
C ARG A 424 -2.00 25.39 -4.46
N GLY A 425 -1.26 26.04 -3.57
CA GLY A 425 -0.77 27.42 -3.74
C GLY A 425 -0.01 27.62 -5.06
N ILE A 426 0.90 26.70 -5.39
CA ILE A 426 1.61 26.70 -6.68
C ILE A 426 0.62 26.65 -7.84
N LEU A 427 -0.34 25.70 -7.81
CA LEU A 427 -1.31 25.53 -8.89
C LEU A 427 -2.25 26.74 -9.04
N PHE A 428 -2.67 27.36 -7.94
CA PHE A 428 -3.49 28.57 -7.96
C PHE A 428 -2.79 29.74 -8.64
N TYR A 429 -1.52 29.98 -8.33
CA TYR A 429 -0.78 31.05 -8.99
C TYR A 429 -0.42 30.69 -10.44
N ALA A 430 -0.23 29.42 -10.77
CA ALA A 430 -0.07 28.96 -12.15
C ALA A 430 -1.34 29.14 -13.00
N ILE A 431 -2.53 29.01 -12.40
CA ILE A 431 -3.81 29.36 -13.04
C ILE A 431 -3.85 30.88 -13.33
N ASN A 432 -3.50 31.71 -12.34
CA ASN A 432 -3.45 33.17 -12.52
C ASN A 432 -2.43 33.59 -13.59
N ASP A 433 -1.32 32.85 -13.72
CA ASP A 433 -0.27 33.04 -14.74
C ASP A 433 -0.63 32.43 -16.11
N GLY A 434 -1.82 31.84 -16.26
CA GLY A 434 -2.29 31.23 -17.51
C GLY A 434 -1.54 29.94 -17.91
N LYS A 435 -0.73 29.35 -17.02
CA LYS A 435 -0.04 28.07 -17.27
C LYS A 435 -0.96 26.86 -17.17
N ILE A 436 -2.02 26.98 -16.37
CA ILE A 436 -3.08 26.01 -16.27
C ILE A 436 -4.35 26.66 -16.80
N THR A 437 -4.89 26.12 -17.89
CA THR A 437 -6.01 26.70 -18.62
C THR A 437 -7.31 26.11 -18.07
N LEU A 438 -8.18 26.99 -17.56
CA LEU A 438 -9.53 26.60 -17.11
C LEU A 438 -10.61 26.90 -18.16
N GLU A 439 -10.28 27.65 -19.19
CA GLU A 439 -11.17 27.96 -20.30
C GLU A 439 -11.14 26.84 -21.35
N TYR A 440 -12.31 26.46 -21.87
CA TYR A 440 -12.41 25.59 -23.05
C TYR A 440 -13.60 25.96 -23.92
N THR A 441 -13.50 25.67 -25.21
CA THR A 441 -14.58 25.91 -26.17
C THR A 441 -15.24 24.59 -26.54
N SER A 442 -16.56 24.53 -26.42
CA SER A 442 -17.37 23.39 -26.83
C SER A 442 -18.59 23.89 -27.59
N GLU A 443 -18.90 23.29 -28.73
CA GLU A 443 -20.06 23.68 -29.57
C GLU A 443 -20.12 25.19 -29.88
N GLY A 444 -18.96 25.84 -30.04
CA GLY A 444 -18.86 27.27 -30.33
C GLY A 444 -19.10 28.20 -29.14
N LYS A 445 -19.24 27.67 -27.91
CA LYS A 445 -19.38 28.45 -26.67
C LYS A 445 -18.15 28.28 -25.78
N ILE A 446 -17.77 29.37 -25.10
CA ILE A 446 -16.70 29.38 -24.10
C ILE A 446 -17.27 28.91 -22.77
N HIS A 447 -16.59 27.97 -22.14
CA HIS A 447 -16.90 27.40 -20.84
C HIS A 447 -15.70 27.52 -19.91
N TYR A 448 -15.96 27.54 -18.60
CA TYR A 448 -14.93 27.67 -17.58
C TYR A 448 -15.01 26.51 -16.59
N LEU A 449 -13.88 25.89 -16.33
CA LEU A 449 -13.68 24.95 -15.24
C LEU A 449 -13.44 25.70 -13.93
N THR A 450 -13.82 25.07 -12.84
CA THR A 450 -13.40 25.45 -11.48
C THR A 450 -12.24 24.56 -11.03
N PHE A 451 -11.51 24.97 -9.99
CA PHE A 451 -10.54 24.08 -9.37
C PHE A 451 -11.21 22.82 -8.78
N LYS A 452 -12.46 22.92 -8.34
CA LYS A 452 -13.24 21.76 -7.86
C LYS A 452 -13.48 20.73 -8.96
N ASP A 453 -13.60 21.15 -10.22
CA ASP A 453 -13.65 20.23 -11.37
C ASP A 453 -12.32 19.48 -11.54
N ILE A 454 -11.18 20.17 -11.37
CA ILE A 454 -9.85 19.52 -11.39
C ILE A 454 -9.73 18.54 -10.22
N ALA A 455 -10.14 18.93 -9.02
CA ALA A 455 -10.06 18.08 -7.82
C ALA A 455 -10.90 16.80 -7.97
N LYS A 456 -12.08 16.89 -8.58
CA LYS A 456 -12.90 15.73 -8.95
C LYS A 456 -12.21 14.85 -9.99
N GLY A 457 -11.69 15.44 -11.05
CA GLY A 457 -10.95 14.69 -12.09
C GLY A 457 -9.74 13.95 -11.54
N LEU A 458 -9.02 14.52 -10.57
CA LEU A 458 -7.89 13.85 -9.90
C LEU A 458 -8.30 12.57 -9.16
N VAL A 459 -9.53 12.46 -8.66
CA VAL A 459 -9.98 11.28 -7.91
C VAL A 459 -10.85 10.32 -8.72
N GLU A 460 -11.55 10.81 -9.74
CA GLU A 460 -12.43 10.00 -10.60
C GLU A 460 -11.68 9.35 -11.76
N PHE A 461 -10.70 10.05 -12.34
CA PHE A 461 -9.91 9.50 -13.43
C PHE A 461 -8.75 8.64 -12.92
N LYS A 462 -8.28 7.77 -13.81
CA LYS A 462 -7.14 6.90 -13.59
C LYS A 462 -6.12 7.07 -14.71
N ASP A 463 -4.87 6.79 -14.40
CA ASP A 463 -3.82 6.78 -15.40
C ASP A 463 -3.84 5.52 -16.27
N THR A 464 -2.89 5.44 -17.21
CA THR A 464 -2.69 4.28 -18.10
C THR A 464 -2.37 2.98 -17.36
N ALA A 465 -1.94 3.05 -16.09
CA ALA A 465 -1.71 1.90 -15.22
C ALA A 465 -2.90 1.62 -14.27
N ASN A 466 -4.06 2.25 -14.50
CA ASN A 466 -5.27 2.11 -13.69
C ASN A 466 -5.10 2.59 -12.23
N VAL A 467 -4.16 3.50 -11.98
CA VAL A 467 -3.92 4.15 -10.68
C VAL A 467 -4.70 5.47 -10.61
N PRO A 468 -5.37 5.80 -9.49
CA PRO A 468 -6.03 7.10 -9.33
C PRO A 468 -5.08 8.28 -9.58
N LEU A 469 -5.51 9.25 -10.38
CA LEU A 469 -4.62 10.34 -10.82
C LEU A 469 -4.05 11.17 -9.68
N TRP A 470 -4.76 11.33 -8.56
CA TRP A 470 -4.25 12.09 -7.42
C TRP A 470 -2.92 11.51 -6.92
N ALA A 471 -2.77 10.19 -6.90
CA ALA A 471 -1.52 9.54 -6.50
C ALA A 471 -0.42 9.81 -7.55
N SER A 472 -0.74 9.64 -8.83
CA SER A 472 0.22 9.83 -9.93
C SER A 472 0.62 11.29 -10.17
N VAL A 473 -0.20 12.27 -9.77
CA VAL A 473 0.03 13.70 -10.01
C VAL A 473 0.52 14.45 -8.78
N ARG A 474 0.02 14.09 -7.58
CA ARG A 474 0.23 14.88 -6.35
C ARG A 474 0.97 14.15 -5.24
N ASP A 475 1.23 12.86 -5.43
CA ASP A 475 1.92 12.00 -4.44
C ASP A 475 3.00 11.12 -5.09
N ALA A 476 3.40 11.46 -6.31
CA ALA A 476 4.33 10.66 -7.10
C ALA A 476 5.79 10.91 -6.65
N SER A 477 6.39 9.87 -6.06
CA SER A 477 7.78 9.89 -5.62
C SER A 477 8.76 9.41 -6.71
N SER A 478 10.03 9.82 -6.59
CA SER A 478 11.12 9.31 -7.43
C SER A 478 12.39 9.07 -6.62
N ARG A 479 13.04 7.92 -6.89
CA ARG A 479 14.34 7.56 -6.31
C ARG A 479 15.53 8.13 -7.09
N LYS A 480 15.29 8.80 -8.23
CA LYS A 480 16.35 9.33 -9.09
C LYS A 480 16.51 10.85 -8.95
N LYS A 481 15.41 11.56 -8.69
CA LYS A 481 15.37 13.02 -8.65
C LYS A 481 14.27 13.51 -7.73
N ILE A 482 14.42 14.73 -7.23
CA ILE A 482 13.34 15.41 -6.49
C ILE A 482 12.36 16.02 -7.48
N LYS A 483 11.06 15.81 -7.21
CA LYS A 483 9.93 16.40 -7.94
C LYS A 483 9.01 17.04 -6.91
N PHE A 484 8.26 18.07 -7.29
CA PHE A 484 7.34 18.76 -6.36
C PHE A 484 5.97 18.09 -6.27
N SER A 485 5.73 17.04 -7.07
CA SER A 485 4.64 16.08 -6.89
C SER A 485 4.84 15.17 -5.68
N ASP A 486 6.03 15.09 -5.09
CA ASP A 486 6.30 14.35 -3.86
C ASP A 486 6.25 15.31 -2.64
N PRO A 487 5.27 15.17 -1.72
CA PRO A 487 5.13 16.09 -0.59
C PRO A 487 6.34 16.10 0.35
N SER A 488 6.93 14.93 0.62
CA SER A 488 8.06 14.81 1.53
C SER A 488 9.30 15.49 0.96
N ARG A 489 9.59 15.23 -0.32
CA ARG A 489 10.74 15.82 -1.00
C ARG A 489 10.54 17.31 -1.28
N LEU A 490 9.32 17.75 -1.61
CA LEU A 490 8.96 19.18 -1.69
C LEU A 490 9.25 19.88 -0.35
N ALA A 491 8.75 19.32 0.76
CA ALA A 491 8.95 19.89 2.08
C ALA A 491 10.43 19.94 2.46
N SER A 492 11.19 18.87 2.21
CA SER A 492 12.64 18.82 2.42
C SER A 492 13.36 19.94 1.66
N VAL A 493 13.04 20.16 0.39
CA VAL A 493 13.65 21.24 -0.42
C VAL A 493 13.31 22.62 0.11
N ILE A 494 12.03 22.90 0.41
CA ILE A 494 11.63 24.21 0.93
C ILE A 494 12.33 24.49 2.26
N MET A 495 12.37 23.51 3.16
CA MET A 495 13.02 23.66 4.46
C MET A 495 14.54 23.80 4.35
N ARG A 496 15.22 23.08 3.44
CA ARG A 496 16.68 23.09 3.33
C ARG A 496 17.21 24.28 2.54
N ASP A 497 16.63 24.52 1.37
CA ASP A 497 17.16 25.47 0.38
C ASP A 497 16.35 26.77 0.34
N GLY A 498 15.37 26.95 1.22
CA GLY A 498 14.46 28.09 1.20
C GLY A 498 15.16 29.45 1.21
N LYS A 499 16.25 29.59 1.97
CA LYS A 499 17.10 30.80 1.94
C LYS A 499 17.73 31.07 0.58
N LYS A 500 18.32 30.04 -0.04
CA LYS A 500 18.92 30.16 -1.39
C LYS A 500 17.87 30.48 -2.45
N LEU A 501 16.64 29.98 -2.24
CA LEU A 501 15.51 30.17 -3.13
C LEU A 501 14.76 31.49 -2.89
N GLY A 502 15.09 32.26 -1.85
CA GLY A 502 14.40 33.50 -1.50
C GLY A 502 12.98 33.30 -0.97
N ILE A 503 12.76 32.22 -0.22
CA ILE A 503 11.46 31.83 0.38
C ILE A 503 11.62 31.53 1.87
N GLU A 504 12.39 32.38 2.57
CA GLU A 504 12.80 32.20 3.97
C GLU A 504 11.60 32.05 4.92
N ALA A 505 10.53 32.84 4.75
CA ALA A 505 9.38 32.77 5.65
C ALA A 505 8.60 31.45 5.51
N LEU A 506 8.47 30.93 4.28
CA LEU A 506 7.92 29.59 4.05
C LEU A 506 8.83 28.52 4.66
N SER A 507 10.14 28.63 4.44
CA SER A 507 11.14 27.73 5.01
C SER A 507 11.01 27.64 6.53
N ASP A 508 11.08 28.78 7.22
CA ASP A 508 11.03 28.86 8.68
C ASP A 508 9.71 28.34 9.24
N ALA A 509 8.58 28.66 8.61
CA ALA A 509 7.27 28.15 9.03
C ALA A 509 7.15 26.61 8.90
N LEU A 510 7.77 26.03 7.86
CA LEU A 510 7.82 24.59 7.67
C LEU A 510 8.80 23.90 8.61
N ILE A 511 9.99 24.47 8.82
CA ILE A 511 10.98 23.98 9.78
C ILE A 511 10.38 23.98 11.19
N ASP A 512 9.73 25.07 11.60
CA ASP A 512 9.05 25.18 12.89
C ASP A 512 8.03 24.06 13.09
N THR A 513 7.21 23.85 12.05
CA THR A 513 6.20 22.80 12.02
C THR A 513 6.81 21.40 12.13
N PHE A 514 7.88 21.14 11.37
CA PHE A 514 8.57 19.85 11.36
C PHE A 514 9.24 19.56 12.71
N CYS A 515 10.02 20.51 13.23
CA CYS A 515 10.72 20.39 14.51
C CYS A 515 9.73 20.15 15.66
N LYS A 516 8.64 20.93 15.73
CA LYS A 516 7.55 20.69 16.70
C LYS A 516 6.90 19.32 16.50
N GLY A 517 6.78 18.86 15.25
CA GLY A 517 6.27 17.53 14.91
C GLY A 517 7.16 16.40 15.42
N ILE A 518 8.47 16.47 15.16
CA ILE A 518 9.46 15.49 15.64
C ILE A 518 9.50 15.46 17.17
N LEU A 519 9.58 16.62 17.85
CA LEU A 519 9.58 16.68 19.31
C LEU A 519 8.28 16.11 19.90
N LYS A 520 7.15 16.38 19.24
CA LYS A 520 5.86 15.81 19.65
C LYS A 520 5.80 14.31 19.43
N LEU A 521 6.36 13.80 18.33
CA LEU A 521 6.41 12.37 18.03
C LEU A 521 7.30 11.65 19.04
N LEU A 522 8.49 12.17 19.33
CA LEU A 522 9.38 11.68 20.38
C LEU A 522 8.68 11.63 21.73
N ARG A 523 8.07 12.74 22.15
CA ARG A 523 7.29 12.79 23.40
C ARG A 523 6.19 11.73 23.42
N ALA A 524 5.50 11.54 22.28
CA ALA A 524 4.41 10.58 22.20
C ALA A 524 4.88 9.14 22.42
N TYR A 525 6.06 8.78 21.90
CA TYR A 525 6.70 7.48 22.16
C TYR A 525 7.27 7.37 23.58
N ASN A 526 7.91 8.42 24.12
CA ASN A 526 8.49 8.42 25.47
C ASN A 526 7.48 8.24 26.60
N GLU A 527 6.19 8.43 26.33
CA GLU A 527 5.13 8.09 27.28
C GLU A 527 4.94 6.57 27.45
N HIS A 528 5.45 5.75 26.52
CA HIS A 528 5.52 4.31 26.71
C HIS A 528 6.74 3.95 27.57
N LYS A 529 6.55 3.14 28.61
CA LYS A 529 7.61 2.79 29.58
C LYS A 529 8.90 2.27 28.95
N GLU A 530 8.80 1.45 27.91
CA GLU A 530 9.98 0.84 27.24
C GLU A 530 10.78 1.83 26.40
N PHE A 531 10.19 2.99 26.09
CA PHE A 531 10.86 4.09 25.41
C PHE A 531 11.10 5.27 26.35
N ALA A 532 10.80 5.13 27.65
CA ALA A 532 11.03 6.19 28.60
C ALA A 532 12.52 6.55 28.63
N GLY A 533 12.82 7.81 28.32
CA GLY A 533 14.20 8.31 28.27
C GLY A 533 14.90 8.20 26.91
N MET A 534 14.22 7.76 25.84
CA MET A 534 14.78 7.88 24.50
C MET A 534 15.03 9.37 24.19
N ASN A 535 16.27 9.71 23.90
CA ASN A 535 16.66 11.06 23.50
C ASN A 535 16.45 11.27 21.99
N LEU A 536 16.55 12.51 21.54
CA LEU A 536 16.30 12.88 20.16
C LEU A 536 17.28 12.20 19.19
N ASN A 537 18.57 12.15 19.51
CA ASN A 537 19.58 11.55 18.62
C ASN A 537 19.30 10.06 18.38
N THR A 538 19.08 9.29 19.45
CA THR A 538 18.71 7.87 19.33
C THR A 538 17.41 7.70 18.56
N PHE A 539 16.44 8.59 18.74
CA PHE A 539 15.19 8.54 18.00
C PHE A 539 15.39 8.80 16.50
N ILE A 540 16.19 9.78 16.11
CA ILE A 540 16.52 10.07 14.70
C ILE A 540 17.29 8.90 14.08
N GLU A 541 18.27 8.32 14.79
CA GLU A 541 18.98 7.12 14.32
C GLU A 541 18.03 5.95 14.02
N LYS A 542 16.97 5.78 14.83
CA LYS A 542 15.94 4.77 14.58
C LYS A 542 15.06 5.13 13.39
N LEU A 543 14.71 6.41 13.21
CA LEU A 543 13.88 6.87 12.09
C LEU A 543 14.61 6.73 10.73
N ASN A 544 15.93 6.80 10.70
CA ASN A 544 16.73 6.59 9.48
C ASN A 544 16.57 5.20 8.86
N ASP A 545 16.10 4.23 9.63
CA ASP A 545 15.82 2.87 9.15
C ASP A 545 14.50 2.78 8.38
N LEU A 546 13.65 3.81 8.45
CA LEU A 546 12.32 3.81 7.84
C LEU A 546 12.35 4.29 6.38
N ASN A 547 11.38 3.82 5.60
CA ASN A 547 11.02 4.36 4.29
C ASN A 547 9.83 5.31 4.50
N LEU A 548 9.96 6.58 4.08
CA LEU A 548 8.95 7.61 4.38
C LEU A 548 7.61 7.30 3.73
N THR A 549 7.63 6.72 2.52
CA THR A 549 6.40 6.40 1.78
C THR A 549 5.65 5.20 2.37
N ALA A 550 6.27 4.45 3.28
CA ALA A 550 5.69 3.26 3.90
C ALA A 550 5.58 3.40 5.43
N PHE A 551 5.89 4.57 5.99
CA PHE A 551 5.88 4.77 7.44
C PHE A 551 4.47 4.95 7.97
N ASP A 552 3.91 3.89 8.57
CA ASP A 552 2.60 3.97 9.22
C ASP A 552 2.69 4.53 10.65
N THR A 553 1.65 5.27 11.07
CA THR A 553 1.55 5.67 12.50
C THR A 553 1.11 4.47 13.34
N PRO A 554 1.83 4.06 14.39
CA PRO A 554 1.38 2.98 15.25
C PRO A 554 0.01 3.24 15.87
N LYS A 555 -0.80 2.18 15.97
CA LYS A 555 -2.18 2.21 16.49
C LYS A 555 -2.33 2.98 17.81
N HIS A 556 -1.48 2.70 18.79
CA HIS A 556 -1.55 3.32 20.11
C HIS A 556 -1.33 4.85 20.05
N LEU A 557 -0.55 5.36 19.09
CA LEU A 557 -0.35 6.80 18.87
C LEU A 557 -1.58 7.45 18.19
N ILE A 558 -2.26 6.73 17.31
CA ILE A 558 -3.51 7.19 16.68
C ILE A 558 -4.59 7.36 17.76
N GLU A 559 -4.80 6.34 18.59
CA GLU A 559 -5.76 6.36 19.69
C GLU A 559 -5.49 7.53 20.64
N LYS A 560 -4.22 7.72 21.00
CA LYS A 560 -3.79 8.84 21.84
C LYS A 560 -4.01 10.22 21.22
N SER A 561 -3.69 10.37 19.94
CA SER A 561 -3.87 11.62 19.20
C SER A 561 -5.34 12.04 19.09
N LEU A 562 -6.25 11.07 18.96
CA LEU A 562 -7.69 11.29 18.82
C LEU A 562 -8.42 11.42 20.15
N PHE A 563 -8.25 10.43 21.04
CA PHE A 563 -9.15 10.23 22.19
C PHE A 563 -8.62 10.81 23.50
N PHE A 564 -7.30 10.96 23.66
CA PHE A 564 -6.70 11.42 24.91
C PHE A 564 -6.40 12.93 24.93
N SER A 565 -6.66 13.65 23.84
CA SER A 565 -6.20 15.04 23.71
C SER A 565 -6.98 16.07 24.51
N GLY A 566 -8.11 15.71 25.15
CA GLY A 566 -8.94 16.62 25.96
C GLY A 566 -9.43 17.89 25.22
N LYS A 567 -9.22 17.98 23.91
CA LYS A 567 -9.48 19.17 23.09
C LYS A 567 -10.83 19.07 22.40
N LYS A 568 -11.49 20.22 22.27
CA LYS A 568 -12.76 20.48 21.55
C LYS A 568 -12.72 20.20 20.03
N ASN A 569 -11.98 19.20 19.54
CA ASN A 569 -12.10 18.84 18.13
C ASN A 569 -13.30 17.91 17.98
N GLU A 570 -14.14 18.18 17.00
CA GLU A 570 -15.20 17.26 16.61
C GLU A 570 -14.54 16.07 15.88
N ILE A 571 -14.53 14.90 16.51
CA ILE A 571 -14.08 13.66 15.88
C ILE A 571 -15.17 13.23 14.90
N ILE A 572 -14.86 13.25 13.61
CA ILE A 572 -15.81 12.89 12.55
C ILE A 572 -15.80 11.38 12.34
N GLN A 573 -14.61 10.79 12.31
CA GLN A 573 -14.43 9.37 12.10
C GLN A 573 -13.13 8.88 12.72
N SER A 574 -13.14 7.65 13.23
CA SER A 574 -11.94 7.02 13.78
C SER A 574 -12.04 5.50 13.69
N THR A 575 -10.90 4.85 13.50
CA THR A 575 -10.71 3.41 13.60
C THR A 575 -9.38 3.13 14.30
N HIS A 576 -9.03 1.86 14.48
CA HIS A 576 -7.70 1.47 14.94
C HIS A 576 -6.53 1.88 14.01
N ALA A 577 -6.81 2.30 12.76
CA ALA A 577 -5.79 2.55 11.73
C ALA A 577 -5.72 4.01 11.27
N TYR A 578 -6.74 4.83 11.58
CA TYR A 578 -6.77 6.25 11.21
C TYR A 578 -7.81 7.03 12.00
N GLY A 579 -7.75 8.36 11.92
CA GLY A 579 -8.88 9.20 12.29
C GLY A 579 -8.89 10.58 11.65
N ILE A 580 -10.07 11.19 11.70
CA ILE A 580 -10.40 12.46 11.08
C ILE A 580 -11.04 13.35 12.14
N ALA A 581 -10.42 14.51 12.37
CA ALA A 581 -10.94 15.51 13.27
C ALA A 581 -11.23 16.79 12.50
N ARG A 582 -12.45 17.32 12.62
CA ARG A 582 -12.77 18.66 12.12
C ARG A 582 -12.09 19.70 13.01
N LYS A 583 -11.57 20.74 12.38
CA LYS A 583 -10.83 21.83 13.00
C LYS A 583 -11.42 23.17 12.60
N THR A 584 -11.55 24.05 13.58
CA THR A 584 -11.84 25.45 13.34
C THR A 584 -10.53 26.23 13.30
N TYR A 585 -10.36 27.03 12.26
CA TYR A 585 -9.27 27.99 12.12
C TYR A 585 -9.87 29.39 12.04
N HIS A 586 -9.09 30.41 12.41
CA HIS A 586 -9.54 31.79 12.44
C HIS A 586 -8.68 32.64 11.50
N PRO A 587 -8.74 32.38 10.17
CA PRO A 587 -8.03 33.22 9.21
C PRO A 587 -8.56 34.66 9.25
N ASN A 588 -7.71 35.65 8.93
CA ASN A 588 -8.18 37.01 8.72
C ASN A 588 -9.01 37.08 7.44
N TYR A 589 -10.34 37.02 7.54
CA TYR A 589 -11.23 37.00 6.38
C TYR A 589 -11.28 38.31 5.60
N ASP A 590 -10.82 39.42 6.20
CA ASP A 590 -10.75 40.72 5.53
C ASP A 590 -9.51 40.84 4.63
N PHE A 591 -8.56 39.91 4.77
CA PHE A 591 -7.37 39.88 3.91
C PHE A 591 -7.74 39.37 2.52
N GLU A 592 -7.45 40.19 1.51
CA GLU A 592 -7.59 39.81 0.10
C GLU A 592 -6.24 39.38 -0.47
N PRO A 593 -6.05 38.10 -0.86
CA PRO A 593 -4.85 37.65 -1.55
C PRO A 593 -4.70 38.37 -2.87
N ALA A 594 -3.48 38.73 -3.25
CA ALA A 594 -3.18 39.32 -4.53
C ALA A 594 -3.34 38.29 -5.65
N THR A 595 -3.52 38.78 -6.87
CA THR A 595 -3.44 37.97 -8.09
C THR A 595 -2.01 38.00 -8.57
N PHE A 596 -1.46 36.83 -8.92
CA PHE A 596 -0.13 36.74 -9.49
C PHE A 596 -0.11 37.50 -10.83
N LYS A 597 0.79 38.48 -10.96
CA LYS A 597 1.05 39.24 -12.18
C LYS A 597 2.56 39.28 -12.37
N ILE A 598 3.04 38.85 -13.55
CA ILE A 598 4.45 38.96 -13.94
C ILE A 598 4.74 40.39 -14.37
#